data_AF-A0A967PZH5-F1
#
_entry.id   AF-A0A967PZH5-F1
#
_cell.length_a   1.000
_cell.length_b   1.000
_cell.length_c   1.000
_cell.angle_alpha   90.00
_cell.angle_beta   90.00
_cell.angle_gamma   90.00
#
_symmetry.space_group_name_H-M   'P 1'
#
loop_
_entity.id
_entity.type
_entity.pdbx_description
1 polymer ?
#
loop_
_entity_poly.entity_id
_entity_poly.type
_entity_poly.pdbx_seq_one_letter_code
_entity_poly.pdbx_strand_id
1 'polypeptide(L)' 'DNLEQAMQSCDVLIDFTFPEVTLANAEVCRKLGKSLVTGSTGFTPEQRQ' A
#
# COMPACT_ATOMS: atom_id res chain seq x y z
N ASP A 1 -7.37 4.56 -13.82
CA ASP A 1 -7.25 3.47 -12.83
C ASP A 1 -7.36 3.99 -11.42
N ASN A 2 -8.12 3.30 -10.56
CA ASN A 2 -8.39 3.70 -9.17
C ASN A 2 -8.13 2.49 -8.26
N LEU A 3 -7.21 2.63 -7.31
CA LEU A 3 -6.83 1.56 -6.38
C LEU A 3 -8.00 1.13 -5.50
N GLU A 4 -8.78 2.07 -4.95
CA GLU A 4 -9.91 1.75 -4.06
C GLU A 4 -10.93 0.85 -4.76
N GLN A 5 -11.21 1.12 -6.04
CA GLN A 5 -12.13 0.31 -6.83
C GLN A 5 -11.58 -1.10 -7.06
N ALA A 6 -10.29 -1.23 -7.38
CA ALA A 6 -9.65 -2.53 -7.55
C ALA A 6 -9.64 -3.35 -6.23
N MET A 7 -9.44 -2.68 -5.10
CA MET A 7 -9.38 -3.31 -3.78
C MET A 7 -10.74 -3.83 -3.27
N GLN A 8 -11.87 -3.45 -3.88
CA GLN A 8 -13.18 -3.99 -3.51
C GLN A 8 -13.26 -5.51 -3.76
N SER A 9 -12.63 -5.99 -4.84
CA SER A 9 -12.62 -7.40 -5.24
C SER A 9 -11.31 -8.14 -4.90
N CYS A 10 -10.43 -7.53 -4.10
CA CYS A 10 -9.14 -8.10 -3.74
C CYS A 10 -8.95 -8.12 -2.22
N ASP A 11 -8.19 -9.08 -1.71
CA ASP A 11 -7.93 -9.22 -0.27
C ASP A 11 -6.53 -8.72 0.12
N VAL A 12 -5.59 -8.76 -0.82
CA VAL A 12 -4.18 -8.40 -0.66
C VAL A 12 -3.74 -7.46 -1.78
N LEU A 13 -2.97 -6.43 -1.43
CA LEU A 13 -2.16 -5.65 -2.36
C LEU A 13 -0.70 -6.11 -2.29
N ILE A 14 -0.08 -6.38 -3.43
CA ILE A 14 1.36 -6.63 -3.55
C ILE A 14 2.01 -5.40 -4.19
N ASP A 15 2.89 -4.73 -3.47
CA ASP A 15 3.39 -3.40 -3.82
C ASP A 15 4.93 -3.36 -3.96
N PHE A 16 5.40 -3.15 -5.19
CA PHE A 16 6.80 -2.91 -5.54
C PHE A 16 6.88 -1.60 -6.33
N THR A 17 6.85 -0.49 -5.61
CA THR A 17 6.84 0.87 -6.20
C THR A 17 7.84 1.77 -5.47
N PHE A 18 7.42 2.98 -5.08
CA PHE A 18 8.23 3.99 -4.40
C PHE A 18 7.68 4.25 -2.99
N PRO A 19 8.52 4.67 -2.03
CA PRO A 19 8.10 4.91 -0.65
C PRO A 19 6.86 5.77 -0.50
N GLU A 20 6.77 6.89 -1.22
CA GLU A 20 5.61 7.79 -1.12
C GLU A 20 4.32 7.13 -1.60
N VAL A 21 4.41 6.32 -2.65
CA VAL A 21 3.28 5.58 -3.23
C VAL A 21 2.84 4.47 -2.30
N THR A 22 3.79 3.71 -1.73
CA THR A 22 3.47 2.66 -0.76
C THR A 22 2.80 3.19 0.50
N LEU A 23 3.20 4.36 0.99
CA LEU A 23 2.52 4.99 2.14
C LEU A 23 1.06 5.34 1.80
N ALA A 24 0.81 5.95 0.63
CA ALA A 24 -0.54 6.25 0.16
C ALA A 24 -1.39 4.97 -0.02
N ASN A 25 -0.80 3.91 -0.60
CA ASN A 25 -1.43 2.61 -0.77
C ASN A 25 -1.75 1.93 0.57
N ALA A 26 -0.84 2.04 1.54
CA ALA A 26 -1.02 1.50 2.89
C ALA A 26 -2.19 2.17 3.60
N GLU A 27 -2.37 3.48 3.44
CA GLU A 27 -3.55 4.18 3.98
C GLU A 27 -4.86 3.66 3.39
N VAL A 28 -4.90 3.43 2.07
CA VAL A 28 -6.08 2.87 1.39
C VAL A 28 -6.36 1.45 1.90
N CYS A 29 -5.35 0.59 1.94
CA CYS A 29 -5.49 -0.78 2.45
C CYS A 29 -5.97 -0.79 3.91
N ARG A 30 -5.42 0.08 4.76
CA ARG A 30 -5.84 0.25 6.16
C ARG A 30 -7.30 0.67 6.27
N LYS A 31 -7.74 1.66 5.49
CA LYS A 31 -9.14 2.13 5.48
C LYS A 31 -10.13 1.03 5.08
N LEU A 32 -9.74 0.20 4.11
CA LEU A 32 -10.58 -0.87 3.57
C LEU A 32 -10.43 -2.20 4.33
N GLY A 33 -9.56 -2.28 5.34
CA GLY A 33 -9.28 -3.52 6.07
C GLY A 33 -8.60 -4.59 5.22
N LYS A 34 -7.86 -4.19 4.19
CA LYS A 34 -7.17 -5.07 3.24
C LYS A 34 -5.70 -5.22 3.61
N SER A 35 -5.14 -6.39 3.30
CA SER A 35 -3.74 -6.69 3.60
C SER A 35 -2.80 -6.07 2.55
N LEU A 36 -1.58 -5.73 2.96
CA LEU A 36 -0.54 -5.18 2.10
C LEU A 36 0.76 -5.97 2.30
N VAL A 37 1.37 -6.41 1.21
CA VAL A 37 2.73 -6.97 1.17
C VAL A 37 3.55 -6.06 0.27
N THR A 38 4.56 -5.40 0.82
CA THR A 38 5.42 -4.49 0.05
C THR A 38 6.87 -4.96 0.00
N GLY A 39 7.46 -4.85 -1.19
CA GLY A 39 8.89 -4.96 -1.41
C GLY A 39 9.53 -3.64 -1.87
N SER A 40 8.80 -2.52 -1.75
CA SER A 40 9.35 -1.18 -2.01
C SER A 40 10.56 -0.92 -1.12
N THR A 41 11.54 -0.18 -1.64
CA THR A 41 12.79 0.14 -0.92
C THR A 41 13.01 1.65 -0.89
N GLY A 42 13.97 2.12 -0.08
CA GLY A 42 14.28 3.55 0.02
C GLY A 42 13.49 4.33 1.06
N PHE A 43 12.75 3.65 1.95
CA PHE A 43 12.06 4.30 3.07
C PHE A 43 13.04 4.96 4.05
N THR A 44 12.69 6.14 4.53
CA THR A 44 13.37 6.73 5.69
C THR A 44 13.04 5.95 6.96
N PRO A 45 13.83 6.08 8.04
CA PRO A 45 13.50 5.47 9.33
C PRO A 45 12.10 5.84 9.84
N GLU A 46 11.69 7.09 9.66
CA GLU A 46 10.39 7.61 10.12
C GLU A 46 9.23 7.00 9.34
N GLN A 47 9.41 6.74 8.04
CA GLN A 47 8.38 6.11 7.21
C GLN A 47 8.16 4.62 7.52
N ARG A 48 9.03 4.00 8.33
CA ARG A 48 8.91 2.58 8.72
C ARG A 48 8.31 2.38 10.11
N GLN A 49 8.11 3.45 10.88
CA GLN A 49 7.44 3.41 12.18
C GLN A 49 5.94 3.57 12.03
#